data_AF-A0A7K1TK23-F1
#
_entry.id   AF-A0A7K1TK23-F1
#
_cell.length_a   1.000
_cell.length_b   1.000
_cell.length_c   1.000
_cell.angle_alpha   90.00
_cell.angle_beta   90.00
_cell.angle_gamma   90.00
#
_symmetry.space_group_name_H-M   'P 1'
#
loop_
_entity.id
_entity.type
_entity.pdbx_description
1 polymer ?
#
loop_
_entity_poly.entity_id
_entity_poly.type
_entity_poly.pdbx_seq_one_letter_code
_entity_poly.pdbx_strand_id
1 'polypeptide(L)'
;MEDYDPWQDIVRNACWLAALMQVKDTINIVLLLCDGSLFFGILFGFGVPGLVLYALRWRQLRRRVGRGFILLLASLSLSHEVFWAQFFQKDAVSADSMANVGLLIALYWLGTALCALQLISVLISCTVSDFHKVPSASGENQLLHE
;
A
#
# COMPACT_ATOMS: atom_id res chain seq x y z
N MET A 1 -21.89 -19.04 18.50
CA MET A 1 -20.78 -18.05 18.47
C MET A 1 -20.21 -18.15 17.07
N GLU A 2 -20.37 -17.11 16.25
CA GLU A 2 -19.69 -17.04 14.95
C GLU A 2 -18.17 -17.00 15.21
N ASP A 3 -17.43 -17.89 14.56
CA ASP A 3 -15.97 -17.87 14.59
C ASP A 3 -15.48 -16.53 14.02
N TYR A 4 -14.99 -15.66 14.90
CA TYR A 4 -14.38 -14.40 14.52
C TYR A 4 -13.06 -14.69 13.81
N ASP A 5 -13.03 -14.49 12.49
CA ASP A 5 -11.80 -14.56 11.69
C ASP A 5 -11.19 -13.16 11.56
N PRO A 6 -10.14 -12.81 12.34
CA PRO A 6 -9.48 -11.50 12.26
C PRO A 6 -8.95 -11.20 10.86
N TRP A 7 -8.72 -12.22 10.03
CA TRP A 7 -8.31 -12.08 8.63
C TRP A 7 -9.33 -11.31 7.78
N GLN A 8 -10.62 -11.47 8.04
CA GLN A 8 -11.66 -10.79 7.27
C GLN A 8 -11.64 -9.27 7.49
N ASP A 9 -11.39 -8.83 8.72
CA ASP A 9 -11.27 -7.41 9.06
C ASP A 9 -10.05 -6.79 8.39
N ILE A 10 -8.94 -7.52 8.31
CA ILE A 10 -7.70 -7.05 7.66
C ILE A 10 -7.90 -6.90 6.16
N VAL A 11 -8.53 -7.89 5.52
CA VAL A 11 -8.85 -7.81 4.09
C VAL A 11 -9.80 -6.64 3.82
N ARG A 12 -10.81 -6.44 4.68
CA ARG A 12 -11.74 -5.30 4.57
C ARG A 12 -11.01 -3.96 4.70
N ASN A 13 -10.14 -3.81 5.69
CA ASN A 13 -9.34 -2.60 5.89
C ASN A 13 -8.37 -2.35 4.73
N ALA A 14 -7.72 -3.41 4.24
CA ALA A 14 -6.84 -3.34 3.08
C ALA A 14 -7.58 -2.94 1.80
N CYS A 15 -8.83 -3.39 1.62
CA CYS A 15 -9.68 -2.96 0.50
C CYS A 15 -10.07 -1.48 0.61
N TRP A 16 -10.44 -1.00 1.80
CA TRP A 16 -10.73 0.43 2.02
C TRP A 16 -9.51 1.31 1.76
N LEU A 17 -8.33 0.92 2.27
CA LEU A 17 -7.08 1.64 2.02
C LEU A 17 -6.71 1.61 0.53
N ALA A 18 -6.88 0.47 -0.15
CA ALA A 18 -6.68 0.39 -1.60
C ALA A 18 -7.63 1.31 -2.38
N ALA A 19 -8.88 1.46 -1.95
CA ALA A 19 -9.84 2.37 -2.57
C ALA A 19 -9.43 3.84 -2.38
N LEU A 20 -9.00 4.23 -1.18
CA LEU A 20 -8.49 5.57 -0.90
C LEU A 20 -7.24 5.88 -1.74
N MET A 21 -6.31 4.93 -1.84
CA MET A 21 -5.15 5.04 -2.73
C MET A 21 -5.57 5.21 -4.18
N GLN A 22 -6.61 4.50 -4.64
CA GLN A 22 -7.10 4.62 -6.01
C GLN A 22 -7.66 6.01 -6.31
N VAL A 23 -8.43 6.59 -5.38
CA VAL A 23 -8.97 7.95 -5.52
C VAL A 23 -7.81 8.94 -5.59
N LYS A 24 -6.86 8.85 -4.66
CA LYS A 24 -5.66 9.68 -4.64
C LYS A 24 -4.84 9.56 -5.92
N ASP A 25 -4.60 8.35 -6.41
CA ASP A 25 -3.83 8.13 -7.64
C ASP A 25 -4.54 8.71 -8.86
N THR A 26 -5.87 8.60 -8.89
CA THR A 26 -6.67 9.19 -9.96
C THR A 26 -6.51 10.71 -9.96
N ILE A 27 -6.51 11.35 -8.78
CA ILE A 27 -6.24 12.78 -8.65
C ILE A 27 -4.83 13.11 -9.14
N ASN A 28 -3.80 12.35 -8.70
CA ASN A 28 -2.42 12.55 -9.16
C ASN A 28 -2.30 12.43 -10.68
N ILE A 29 -2.92 11.41 -11.28
CA ILE A 29 -2.92 11.22 -12.74
C ILE A 29 -3.56 12.41 -13.44
N VAL A 30 -4.70 12.91 -12.95
CA VAL A 30 -5.38 14.08 -13.52
C VAL A 30 -4.49 15.33 -13.41
N LEU A 31 -3.89 15.59 -12.25
CA LEU A 31 -3.00 16.73 -12.06
C LEU A 31 -1.79 16.67 -13.01
N LEU A 32 -1.15 15.50 -13.12
CA LEU A 32 -0.01 15.30 -14.02
C LEU A 32 -0.42 15.35 -15.50
N LEU A 33 -1.65 14.97 -15.86
CA LEU A 33 -2.18 15.11 -17.23
C LEU A 33 -2.42 16.58 -17.57
N CYS A 34 -3.05 17.34 -16.66
CA CYS A 34 -3.34 18.76 -16.86
C CYS A 34 -2.07 19.59 -17.09
N ASP A 35 -1.00 19.26 -16.37
CA ASP A 35 0.29 19.94 -16.51
C ASP A 35 1.18 19.33 -17.61
N GLY A 36 0.69 18.33 -18.36
CA GLY A 36 1.41 17.64 -19.43
C GLY A 36 2.58 16.74 -18.98
N SER A 37 2.96 16.80 -17.71
CA SER A 37 4.09 16.06 -17.12
C SER A 37 3.88 14.53 -17.15
N LEU A 38 2.64 14.04 -17.13
CA LEU A 38 2.38 12.60 -17.25
C LEU A 38 2.79 12.05 -18.62
N PHE A 39 2.55 12.80 -19.70
CA PHE A 39 2.93 12.38 -21.04
C PHE A 39 4.46 12.24 -21.15
N PHE A 40 5.20 13.21 -20.62
CA PHE A 40 6.66 13.14 -20.53
C PHE A 40 7.11 11.96 -19.64
N GLY A 41 6.51 11.80 -18.46
CA GLY A 41 6.83 10.72 -17.55
C GLY A 41 6.62 9.33 -18.18
N ILE A 42 5.56 9.13 -18.96
CA ILE A 42 5.31 7.86 -19.66
C ILE A 42 6.31 7.66 -20.80
N LEU A 43 6.59 8.68 -21.61
CA LEU A 43 7.55 8.59 -22.73
C LEU A 43 8.96 8.21 -22.27
N PHE A 44 9.38 8.69 -21.10
CA PHE A 44 10.68 8.36 -20.51
C PHE A 44 10.63 7.18 -19.52
N GLY A 45 9.49 6.49 -19.41
CA GLY A 45 9.33 5.27 -18.61
C GLY A 45 9.11 5.49 -17.11
N PHE A 46 9.30 6.70 -16.57
CA PHE A 46 9.13 7.01 -15.15
C PHE A 46 7.67 6.92 -14.68
N GLY A 47 6.69 7.16 -15.56
CA GLY A 47 5.26 7.05 -15.24
C GLY A 47 4.73 5.61 -15.20
N VAL A 48 5.47 4.65 -15.78
CA VAL A 48 5.02 3.26 -15.93
C VAL A 48 4.87 2.54 -14.58
N PRO A 49 5.84 2.62 -13.63
CA PRO A 49 5.68 2.01 -12.31
C PRO A 49 4.41 2.44 -11.57
N GLY A 50 4.03 3.72 -11.65
CA GLY A 50 2.83 4.24 -11.00
C GLY A 50 1.55 3.64 -11.58
N LEU A 51 1.46 3.54 -12.91
CA LEU A 51 0.33 2.93 -13.60
C LEU A 51 0.22 1.42 -13.32
N VAL A 52 1.35 0.72 -13.23
CA VAL A 52 1.36 -0.70 -12.85
C VAL A 52 0.81 -0.88 -11.45
N LEU A 53 1.26 -0.07 -10.47
CA LEU A 53 0.74 -0.12 -9.10
C LEU A 53 -0.76 0.20 -9.04
N TYR A 54 -1.21 1.20 -9.80
CA TYR A 54 -2.62 1.56 -9.93
C TYR A 54 -3.47 0.37 -10.42
N ALA A 55 -3.01 -0.34 -11.45
CA ALA A 55 -3.70 -1.53 -11.97
C ALA A 55 -3.69 -2.71 -10.97
N LEU A 56 -2.59 -2.90 -10.24
CA LEU A 56 -2.47 -3.94 -9.22
C LEU A 56 -3.39 -3.67 -8.01
N ARG A 57 -3.56 -2.42 -7.60
CA ARG A 57 -4.53 -2.01 -6.56
C ARG A 57 -5.97 -2.23 -7.02
N TRP A 58 -6.27 -1.95 -8.29
CA TRP A 58 -7.57 -2.28 -8.88
C TRP A 58 -7.85 -3.80 -8.87
N ARG A 59 -6.83 -4.61 -9.11
CA ARG A 59 -6.91 -6.07 -8.98
C ARG A 59 -7.15 -6.49 -7.53
N GLN A 60 -6.52 -5.84 -6.55
CA GLN A 60 -6.77 -6.08 -5.12
C GLN A 60 -8.23 -5.79 -4.74
N LEU A 61 -8.83 -4.71 -5.27
CA LEU A 61 -10.23 -4.38 -4.99
C LEU A 61 -11.23 -5.41 -5.55
N ARG A 62 -10.92 -6.02 -6.70
CA ARG A 62 -11.86 -6.91 -7.42
C ARG A 62 -11.69 -8.39 -7.10
N ARG A 63 -10.54 -8.82 -6.57
CA ARG A 63 -10.24 -10.24 -6.36
C ARG A 63 -9.79 -10.48 -4.92
N ARG A 64 -10.12 -11.66 -4.39
CA ARG A 64 -9.49 -12.13 -3.14
C ARG A 64 -8.00 -12.32 -3.42
N VAL A 65 -7.18 -11.47 -2.82
CA VAL A 65 -5.72 -11.52 -2.91
C VAL A 65 -5.13 -12.11 -1.65
N GLY A 66 -4.02 -12.84 -1.80
CA GLY A 66 -3.32 -13.45 -0.66
C GLY A 66 -2.51 -12.43 0.15
N ARG A 67 -2.18 -12.81 1.39
CA ARG A 67 -1.36 -12.04 2.34
C ARG A 67 -0.08 -11.48 1.72
N GLY A 68 0.71 -12.36 1.08
CA GLY A 68 2.00 -11.97 0.47
C GLY A 68 1.85 -10.95 -0.66
N PHE A 69 0.76 -11.01 -1.43
CA PHE A 69 0.49 -10.02 -2.47
C PHE A 69 0.17 -8.65 -1.87
N ILE A 70 -0.62 -8.59 -0.80
CA ILE A 70 -0.93 -7.33 -0.11
C ILE A 70 0.34 -6.70 0.46
N LEU A 71 1.20 -7.50 1.11
CA LEU A 71 2.49 -7.02 1.63
C LEU A 71 3.38 -6.46 0.51
N LEU A 72 3.61 -7.25 -0.54
CA LEU A 72 4.45 -6.83 -1.66
C LEU A 72 3.91 -5.55 -2.31
N LEU A 73 2.60 -5.49 -2.57
CA LEU A 73 1.97 -4.33 -3.17
C LEU A 73 2.08 -3.11 -2.28
N ALA A 74 1.87 -3.24 -0.97
CA ALA A 74 1.99 -2.13 -0.03
C ALA A 74 3.44 -1.63 0.11
N SER A 75 4.44 -2.53 0.10
CA SER A 75 5.86 -2.16 0.09
C SER A 75 6.27 -1.42 -1.18
N LEU A 76 5.94 -1.96 -2.36
CA LEU A 76 6.25 -1.31 -3.63
C LEU A 76 5.55 0.05 -3.76
N SER A 77 4.30 0.10 -3.29
CA SER A 77 3.52 1.33 -3.19
C SER A 77 4.22 2.35 -2.31
N LEU A 78 4.63 1.98 -1.09
CA LEU A 78 5.32 2.88 -0.17
C LEU A 78 6.59 3.45 -0.79
N SER A 79 7.44 2.61 -1.38
CA SER A 79 8.68 3.06 -2.03
C SER A 79 8.41 4.02 -3.18
N HIS A 80 7.37 3.76 -3.98
CA HIS A 80 6.95 4.63 -5.07
C HIS A 80 6.47 5.99 -4.55
N GLU A 81 5.60 6.00 -3.54
CA GLU A 81 5.07 7.24 -2.95
C GLU A 81 6.18 8.11 -2.35
N VAL A 82 7.10 7.51 -1.59
CA VAL A 82 8.25 8.22 -1.00
C VAL A 82 9.17 8.77 -2.07
N PHE A 83 9.50 7.97 -3.08
CA PHE A 83 10.35 8.40 -4.18
C PHE A 83 9.77 9.64 -4.87
N TRP A 84 8.49 9.62 -5.22
CA TRP A 84 7.85 10.74 -5.91
C TRP A 84 7.62 11.95 -5.01
N ALA A 85 7.28 11.76 -3.72
CA ALA A 85 7.21 12.87 -2.76
C ALA A 85 8.55 13.62 -2.70
N GLN A 86 9.66 12.88 -2.59
CA GLN A 86 11.00 13.45 -2.54
C GLN A 86 11.42 14.07 -3.87
N PHE A 87 11.09 13.44 -5.00
CA PHE A 87 11.37 13.95 -6.33
C PHE A 87 10.71 15.31 -6.55
N PHE A 88 9.39 15.39 -6.35
CA PHE A 88 8.68 16.66 -6.50
C PHE A 88 9.08 17.69 -5.46
N GLN A 89 9.42 17.29 -4.22
CA GLN A 89 9.90 18.22 -3.21
C GLN A 89 11.25 18.84 -3.58
N LYS A 90 12.16 18.07 -4.19
CA LYS A 90 13.45 18.59 -4.68
C LYS A 90 13.26 19.50 -5.89
N ASP A 91 12.41 19.10 -6.83
CA ASP A 91 12.15 19.90 -8.04
C ASP A 91 11.35 21.18 -7.73
N ALA A 92 10.45 21.16 -6.74
CA ALA A 92 9.70 22.34 -6.27
C ALA A 92 10.61 23.46 -5.77
N VAL A 93 11.78 23.11 -5.21
CA VAL A 93 12.78 24.09 -4.76
C VAL A 93 13.51 24.75 -5.95
N SER A 94 13.49 24.09 -7.12
CA SER A 94 14.24 24.52 -8.31
C SER A 94 13.41 25.24 -9.38
N ALA A 95 12.07 25.11 -9.34
CA ALA A 95 11.21 25.63 -10.40
C ALA A 95 9.91 26.24 -9.88
N ASP A 96 9.73 27.55 -10.10
CA ASP A 96 8.47 28.30 -9.94
C ASP A 96 7.33 27.84 -10.87
N SER A 97 7.44 26.68 -11.54
CA SER A 97 6.77 26.42 -12.81
C SER A 97 5.53 25.52 -12.77
N MET A 98 5.15 24.95 -11.63
CA MET A 98 3.99 24.06 -11.56
C MET A 98 2.99 24.53 -10.50
N ALA A 99 1.87 25.07 -10.96
CA ALA A 99 0.79 25.58 -10.11
C ALA A 99 0.25 24.56 -9.09
N ASN A 100 0.44 23.26 -9.36
CA ASN A 100 -0.10 22.16 -8.55
C ASN A 100 0.97 21.35 -7.80
N VAL A 101 2.26 21.69 -7.84
CA VAL A 101 3.32 20.86 -7.24
C VAL A 101 3.16 20.70 -5.73
N GLY A 102 2.74 21.75 -5.02
CA GLY A 102 2.46 21.65 -3.58
C GLY A 102 1.36 20.63 -3.27
N LEU A 103 0.30 20.59 -4.08
CA LEU A 103 -0.78 19.62 -3.95
C LEU A 103 -0.31 18.20 -4.28
N LEU A 104 0.49 18.03 -5.35
CA LEU A 104 1.10 16.74 -5.69
C LEU A 104 1.96 16.20 -4.54
N ILE A 105 2.83 17.02 -3.96
CA ILE A 105 3.66 16.63 -2.82
C ILE A 105 2.79 16.18 -1.64
N ALA A 106 1.76 16.95 -1.30
CA ALA A 106 0.84 16.61 -0.22
C ALA A 106 0.12 15.26 -0.50
N LEU A 107 -0.31 15.02 -1.73
CA LEU A 107 -0.95 13.77 -2.12
C LEU A 107 0.01 12.57 -2.08
N TYR A 108 1.28 12.73 -2.48
CA TYR A 108 2.28 11.66 -2.36
C TYR A 108 2.64 11.37 -0.88
N TRP A 109 2.68 12.37 -0.01
CA TRP A 109 2.83 12.15 1.43
C TRP A 109 1.61 11.48 2.06
N LEU A 110 0.40 11.86 1.63
CA LEU A 110 -0.83 11.16 2.03
C LEU A 110 -0.78 9.70 1.58
N GLY A 111 -0.36 9.43 0.34
CA GLY A 111 -0.18 8.09 -0.18
C GLY A 111 0.84 7.27 0.62
N THR A 112 1.95 7.89 1.01
CA THR A 112 2.96 7.28 1.89
C THR A 112 2.33 6.85 3.22
N ALA A 113 1.56 7.72 3.87
CA ALA A 113 0.89 7.41 5.14
C ALA A 113 -0.11 6.25 4.98
N LEU A 114 -0.92 6.25 3.92
CA LEU A 114 -1.87 5.17 3.64
C LEU A 114 -1.18 3.82 3.39
N CYS A 115 -0.05 3.82 2.66
CA CYS A 115 0.75 2.61 2.43
C CYS A 115 1.38 2.08 3.72
N ALA A 116 1.89 2.97 4.58
CA ALA A 116 2.44 2.61 5.88
C ALA A 116 1.36 2.00 6.79
N LEU A 117 0.16 2.59 6.84
CA LEU A 117 -0.97 2.04 7.59
C LEU A 117 -1.35 0.64 7.10
N GLN A 118 -1.36 0.42 5.79
CA GLN A 118 -1.67 -0.90 5.22
C GLN A 118 -0.60 -1.93 5.60
N LEU A 119 0.69 -1.57 5.52
CA LEU A 119 1.80 -2.43 5.93
C LEU A 119 1.72 -2.78 7.42
N ILE A 120 1.57 -1.78 8.27
CA ILE A 120 1.48 -1.96 9.73
C ILE A 120 0.31 -2.89 10.07
N SER A 121 -0.86 -2.66 9.44
CA SER A 121 -2.05 -3.48 9.65
C SER A 121 -1.79 -4.96 9.32
N VAL A 122 -1.12 -5.24 8.20
CA VAL A 122 -0.81 -6.63 7.82
C VAL A 122 0.30 -7.23 8.69
N LEU A 123 1.32 -6.47 9.06
CA LEU A 123 2.41 -6.95 9.92
C LEU A 123 1.93 -7.30 11.33
N ILE A 124 1.10 -6.46 11.96
CA ILE A 124 0.47 -6.75 13.26
C ILE A 124 -0.33 -8.07 13.18
N SER A 125 -0.96 -8.31 12.05
CA SER A 125 -1.76 -9.51 11.85
C SER A 125 -0.94 -10.78 11.66
N CYS A 126 0.23 -10.65 11.04
CA CYS A 126 1.22 -11.72 10.94
C CYS A 126 1.74 -12.10 12.33
N THR A 127 2.14 -11.11 13.14
CA THR A 127 2.67 -11.39 14.49
C THR A 127 1.63 -12.08 15.37
N VAL A 128 0.38 -11.60 15.38
CA VAL A 128 -0.71 -12.23 16.16
C VAL A 128 -0.98 -13.68 15.70
N SER A 129 -0.93 -13.94 14.38
CA SER A 129 -1.13 -15.30 13.85
C SER A 129 -0.03 -16.27 14.28
N ASP A 130 1.21 -15.80 14.37
CA ASP A 130 2.36 -16.63 14.76
C ASP A 130 2.35 -16.94 16.27
N PHE A 131 1.89 -16.01 17.11
CA PHE A 131 1.71 -16.25 18.55
C PHE A 131 0.71 -17.37 18.85
N HIS A 132 -0.38 -17.47 18.09
CA HIS A 132 -1.38 -18.54 18.26
C HIS A 132 -0.93 -19.91 17.72
N LYS A 133 0.14 -19.96 16.92
CA LYS A 133 0.70 -21.21 16.38
C LYS A 133 1.77 -21.85 17.26
N VAL A 134 2.21 -21.20 18.34
CA VAL A 134 3.13 -21.82 19.29
C VAL A 134 2.39 -23.01 19.93
N PRO A 135 2.82 -24.26 19.68
CA PRO A 135 2.22 -25.39 20.34
C PRO A 135 2.48 -25.24 21.83
N SER A 136 1.41 -25.31 22.62
CA SER A 136 1.52 -25.52 24.06
C SER A 136 2.35 -26.79 24.29
N ALA A 137 3.63 -26.62 24.61
CA ALA A 137 4.54 -27.70 25.00
C ALA A 137 4.20 -28.22 26.41
N SER A 138 2.93 -28.56 26.67
CA SER A 138 2.43 -29.00 27.97
C SER A 138 1.73 -30.37 27.92
N GLY A 139 1.87 -31.13 26.84
CA GLY A 139 1.15 -32.40 26.62
C GLY A 139 1.98 -33.68 26.68
N GLU A 140 3.29 -33.61 26.94
CA GLU A 140 4.22 -34.74 26.68
C GLU A 140 4.75 -35.42 27.96
N ASN A 141 3.90 -35.54 29.00
CA ASN A 141 4.25 -36.28 30.23
C ASN A 141 3.13 -37.21 30.74
N GLN A 142 2.21 -37.66 29.89
CA GLN A 142 1.12 -38.57 30.29
C GLN A 142 1.26 -40.03 29.81
N LEU A 143 2.40 -40.46 29.28
CA LEU A 143 2.57 -41.83 28.73
C LEU A 143 3.75 -42.63 29.31
N LEU A 144 4.12 -42.41 30.57
CA LEU A 144 5.12 -43.24 31.28
C LEU A 144 4.56 -43.91 32.54
N HIS A 145 3.31 -44.36 32.47
CA HIS A 145 2.70 -45.23 33.49
C HIS A 145 1.78 -46.26 32.83
N GLU A 146 2.35 -47.22 32.11
CA GLU A 146 1.80 -48.59 31.97
C GLU A 146 2.94 -49.60 31.87
#